data_AF-A0A814NGK0-F1
#
_entry.id   AF-A0A814NGK0-F1
#
_cell.length_a   1.000
_cell.length_b   1.000
_cell.length_c   1.000
_cell.angle_alpha   90.00
_cell.angle_beta   90.00
_cell.angle_gamma   90.00
#
_symmetry.space_group_name_H-M   'P 1'
#
loop_
_entity.id
_entity.type
_entity.pdbx_description
1 polymer ?
#
loop_
_entity_poly.entity_id
_entity_poly.type
_entity_poly.pdbx_seq_one_letter_code
_entity_poly.pdbx_strand_id
1 'polypeptide(L)'
;MATSMNENNEQNQSNVGILLIIGDIISNQQRDEIFHYLNKALKHIDNNKFHEIEDLFNNLIHSDEFQTDSQYRQIKTTENGSIAGFLYLPNFHAVLNILKDYFNSCYHVSIIFCGQQIDSNGSFILSDSVLTSDHFSNLFEDNSTYIIEDLQIILPFISHQWIRLLKQKYLKNIQIDDLSKEINEENSFGNIFYERLIQILNKNTINFDIYNKLIPRDSSGTIAFDEPNLYILYGQQGEASLFGIRGFVVLINGGFR
;
A
#
# COMPACT_ATOMS: atom_id res chain seq x y z
N MET A 1 57.00 14.33 -5.87
CA MET A 1 56.69 13.33 -4.81
C MET A 1 55.76 14.03 -3.83
N ALA A 2 54.45 14.09 -4.07
CA ALA A 2 53.47 13.01 -3.97
C ALA A 2 53.46 12.37 -2.57
N THR A 3 52.50 12.79 -1.74
CA THR A 3 51.66 11.91 -0.92
C THR A 3 50.55 12.74 -0.28
N SER A 4 49.43 12.75 -0.98
CA SER A 4 48.07 12.93 -0.45
C SER A 4 47.81 11.87 0.64
N MET A 5 47.34 12.30 1.81
CA MET A 5 46.71 11.41 2.79
C MET A 5 45.29 11.90 3.00
N ASN A 6 44.39 11.23 2.26
CA ASN A 6 43.02 10.89 2.59
C ASN A 6 42.29 11.85 3.53
N GLU A 7 41.71 12.88 2.93
CA GLU A 7 40.39 13.32 3.36
C GLU A 7 39.46 12.12 3.16
N ASN A 8 39.06 11.51 4.27
CA ASN A 8 37.96 10.55 4.32
C ASN A 8 36.72 11.28 3.79
N ASN A 9 36.42 11.07 2.51
CA ASN A 9 35.07 11.19 1.99
C ASN A 9 34.23 10.11 2.68
N GLU A 10 33.79 10.37 3.91
CA GLU A 10 32.51 9.84 4.40
C GLU A 10 31.43 10.46 3.51
N GLN A 11 31.21 9.85 2.34
CA GLN A 11 29.93 9.98 1.67
C GLN A 11 28.91 9.41 2.65
N ASN A 12 28.17 10.31 3.31
CA ASN A 12 26.93 10.01 4.01
C ASN A 12 25.98 9.29 3.03
N GLN A 13 26.12 7.97 2.87
CA GLN A 13 25.07 7.16 2.28
C GLN A 13 23.97 7.07 3.33
N SER A 14 23.03 8.01 3.26
CA SER A 14 21.82 8.00 4.07
C SER A 14 20.95 6.83 3.60
N ASN A 15 20.86 5.77 4.41
CA ASN A 15 20.07 4.59 4.12
C ASN A 15 18.68 4.93 3.59
N VAL A 16 18.31 4.31 2.47
CA VAL A 16 17.04 4.54 1.78
C VAL A 16 16.10 3.36 1.96
N GLY A 17 14.81 3.65 2.08
CA GLY A 17 13.74 2.67 2.22
C GLY A 17 12.67 2.85 1.15
N ILE A 18 12.33 1.82 0.39
CA ILE A 18 11.13 1.83 -0.47
C ILE A 18 10.17 0.70 -0.07
N LEU A 19 8.91 1.04 0.14
CA LEU A 19 7.88 0.08 0.52
C LEU A 19 6.68 0.20 -0.43
N LEU A 20 6.42 -0.85 -1.19
CA LEU A 20 5.21 -0.95 -2.01
C LEU A 20 4.16 -1.80 -1.29
N ILE A 21 2.97 -1.24 -1.15
CA ILE A 21 1.80 -1.86 -0.53
C ILE A 21 0.69 -1.97 -1.56
N ILE A 22 0.34 -3.20 -1.90
CA ILE A 22 -0.79 -3.51 -2.78
C ILE A 22 -1.94 -4.09 -1.96
N GLY A 23 -3.09 -3.44 -2.06
CA GLY A 23 -4.33 -3.84 -1.41
C GLY A 23 -5.03 -5.00 -2.14
N ASP A 24 -6.25 -5.32 -1.70
CA ASP A 24 -7.05 -6.36 -2.32
C ASP A 24 -7.50 -5.99 -3.73
N ILE A 25 -7.53 -6.98 -4.61
CA ILE A 25 -7.95 -6.86 -6.00
C ILE A 25 -9.22 -7.67 -6.16
N ILE A 26 -10.35 -6.97 -6.06
CA ILE A 26 -11.69 -7.57 -6.09
C ILE A 26 -12.37 -7.45 -7.45
N SER A 27 -11.71 -6.93 -8.49
CA SER A 27 -12.27 -6.94 -9.85
C SER A 27 -11.19 -6.69 -10.90
N ASN A 28 -11.48 -7.06 -12.15
CA ASN A 28 -10.59 -6.73 -13.28
C ASN A 28 -10.45 -5.21 -13.49
N GLN A 29 -11.53 -4.44 -13.29
CA GLN A 29 -11.44 -2.98 -13.38
C GLN A 29 -10.48 -2.40 -12.34
N GLN A 30 -10.63 -2.81 -11.07
CA GLN A 30 -9.76 -2.35 -10.00
C GLN A 30 -8.32 -2.80 -10.22
N ARG A 31 -8.10 -4.01 -10.74
CA ARG A 31 -6.76 -4.48 -11.13
C ARG A 31 -6.11 -3.55 -12.14
N ASP A 32 -6.85 -3.19 -13.19
CA ASP A 32 -6.35 -2.33 -14.26
C ASP A 32 -6.06 -0.90 -13.73
N GLU A 33 -6.89 -0.39 -12.81
CA GLU A 33 -6.63 0.85 -12.07
C GLU A 33 -5.36 0.75 -11.20
N ILE A 34 -5.18 -0.34 -10.46
CA ILE A 34 -3.97 -0.60 -9.66
C ILE A 34 -2.73 -0.63 -10.54
N PHE A 35 -2.77 -1.28 -11.70
CA PHE A 35 -1.65 -1.28 -12.65
C PHE A 35 -1.32 0.12 -13.15
N HIS A 36 -2.35 0.89 -13.51
CA HIS A 36 -2.18 2.28 -13.92
C HIS A 36 -1.50 3.10 -12.82
N TYR A 37 -2.02 3.07 -11.59
CA TYR A 37 -1.45 3.80 -10.47
C TYR A 37 -0.04 3.33 -10.12
N LEU A 38 0.22 2.03 -10.14
CA LEU A 38 1.55 1.48 -9.86
C LEU A 38 2.59 1.99 -10.87
N ASN A 39 2.27 1.95 -12.16
CA ASN A 39 3.14 2.48 -13.21
C ASN A 39 3.45 3.97 -12.98
N LYS A 40 2.43 4.76 -12.66
CA LYS A 40 2.62 6.17 -12.32
C LYS A 40 3.50 6.35 -11.09
N ALA A 41 3.25 5.59 -10.03
CA ALA A 41 3.94 5.71 -8.75
C ALA A 41 5.43 5.42 -8.88
N LEU A 42 5.80 4.37 -9.61
CA LEU A 42 7.19 4.03 -9.84
C LEU A 42 7.93 5.14 -10.60
N LYS A 43 7.24 5.85 -11.51
CA LYS A 43 7.81 7.00 -12.21
C LYS A 43 7.97 8.26 -11.35
N HIS A 44 7.27 8.34 -10.22
CA HIS A 44 7.42 9.42 -9.23
C HIS A 44 8.62 9.22 -8.28
N ILE A 45 9.24 8.03 -8.29
CA ILE A 45 10.41 7.76 -7.47
C ILE A 45 11.62 8.51 -8.02
N ASP A 46 12.38 9.18 -7.15
CA ASP A 46 13.62 9.83 -7.54
C ASP A 46 14.72 8.79 -7.77
N ASN A 47 15.01 8.49 -9.03
CA ASN A 47 16.02 7.49 -9.39
C ASN A 47 17.39 7.82 -8.82
N ASN A 48 17.77 9.09 -8.75
CA ASN A 48 19.09 9.45 -8.22
C ASN A 48 19.20 9.05 -6.75
N LYS A 49 18.10 9.19 -6.00
CA LYS A 49 18.04 8.86 -4.58
C LYS A 49 17.94 7.36 -4.32
N PHE A 50 17.18 6.62 -5.14
CA PHE A 50 16.89 5.21 -4.89
C PHE A 50 17.63 4.23 -5.82
N HIS A 51 18.56 4.69 -6.65
CA HIS A 51 19.28 3.83 -7.62
C HIS A 51 19.95 2.60 -6.97
N GLU A 52 20.51 2.73 -5.77
CA GLU A 52 21.24 1.65 -5.09
C GLU A 52 20.35 0.45 -4.72
N ILE A 53 19.03 0.67 -4.58
CA ILE A 53 18.07 -0.37 -4.23
C ILE A 53 17.21 -0.83 -5.41
N GLU A 54 17.41 -0.27 -6.61
CA GLU A 54 16.58 -0.58 -7.77
C GLU A 54 16.69 -2.07 -8.17
N ASP A 55 17.90 -2.62 -8.23
CA ASP A 55 18.12 -4.04 -8.53
C ASP A 55 17.50 -4.96 -7.48
N LEU A 56 17.55 -4.53 -6.22
CA LEU A 56 16.97 -5.28 -5.11
C LEU A 56 15.44 -5.24 -5.18
N PHE A 57 14.85 -4.08 -5.51
CA PHE A 57 13.42 -3.89 -5.74
C PHE A 57 12.92 -4.73 -6.94
N ASN A 58 13.63 -4.71 -8.06
CA ASN A 58 13.32 -5.49 -9.27
C ASN A 58 13.28 -7.01 -9.03
N ASN A 59 13.92 -7.47 -7.96
CA ASN A 59 14.00 -8.87 -7.57
C ASN A 59 13.09 -9.23 -6.38
N LEU A 60 12.14 -8.38 -5.99
CA LEU A 60 11.23 -8.66 -4.86
C LEU A 60 10.11 -9.68 -5.17
N ILE A 61 9.82 -9.95 -6.44
CA ILE A 61 8.77 -10.89 -6.82
C ILE A 61 9.38 -12.14 -7.45
N HIS A 62 9.00 -13.29 -6.89
CA HIS A 62 9.31 -14.61 -7.42
C HIS A 62 8.00 -15.30 -7.82
N SER A 63 7.83 -15.59 -9.12
CA SER A 63 6.59 -16.14 -9.68
C SER A 63 6.14 -17.45 -9.03
N ASP A 64 7.08 -18.23 -8.53
CA ASP A 64 6.83 -19.57 -8.00
C ASP A 64 6.29 -19.53 -6.57
N GLU A 65 6.51 -18.42 -5.86
CA GLU A 65 6.05 -18.21 -4.48
C GLU A 65 4.81 -17.32 -4.40
N PHE A 66 4.57 -16.49 -5.41
CA PHE A 66 3.48 -15.52 -5.39
C PHE A 66 2.14 -16.18 -5.73
N GLN A 67 1.19 -16.11 -4.78
CA GLN A 67 -0.19 -16.56 -4.96
C GLN A 67 -1.13 -15.37 -4.80
N THR A 68 -2.10 -15.23 -5.70
CA THR A 68 -3.01 -14.05 -5.71
C THR A 68 -4.02 -14.03 -4.59
N ASP A 69 -4.29 -15.17 -3.97
CA ASP A 69 -5.35 -15.34 -2.98
C ASP A 69 -4.79 -15.40 -1.55
N SER A 70 -3.48 -15.15 -1.38
CA SER A 70 -2.82 -15.18 -0.09
C SER A 70 -1.89 -13.98 0.12
N GLN A 71 -1.61 -13.70 1.38
CA GLN A 71 -0.71 -12.61 1.75
C GLN A 71 0.70 -12.94 1.26
N TYR A 72 1.31 -11.99 0.54
CA TYR A 72 2.69 -12.11 0.08
C TYR A 72 3.51 -10.95 0.61
N ARG A 73 4.67 -11.26 1.20
CA ARG A 73 5.61 -10.28 1.75
C ARG A 73 7.01 -10.65 1.34
N GLN A 74 7.72 -9.70 0.75
CA GLN A 74 9.16 -9.77 0.54
C GLN A 74 9.81 -8.49 1.00
N ILE A 75 10.85 -8.62 1.83
CA ILE A 75 11.67 -7.50 2.28
C ILE A 75 13.13 -7.92 2.12
N LYS A 76 13.89 -7.11 1.42
CA LYS A 76 15.32 -7.30 1.23
C LYS A 76 16.05 -6.06 1.75
N THR A 77 17.20 -6.29 2.35
CA THR A 77 18.02 -5.24 2.96
C THR A 77 19.43 -5.35 2.38
N THR A 78 20.04 -4.22 2.06
CA THR A 78 21.44 -4.16 1.63
C THR A 78 22.38 -4.27 2.83
N GLU A 79 23.66 -4.54 2.60
CA GLU A 79 24.67 -4.55 3.67
C GLU A 79 24.76 -3.20 4.39
N ASN A 80 24.48 -2.11 3.68
CA ASN A 80 24.51 -0.75 4.22
C ASN A 80 23.25 -0.40 5.04
N GLY A 81 22.20 -1.24 4.99
CA GLY A 81 20.96 -1.04 5.75
C GLY A 81 19.83 -0.36 4.97
N SER A 82 19.98 -0.14 3.67
CA SER A 82 18.87 0.28 2.80
C SER A 82 17.89 -0.87 2.59
N ILE A 83 16.60 -0.58 2.52
CA ILE A 83 15.55 -1.60 2.54
C ILE A 83 14.64 -1.42 1.32
N ALA A 84 14.32 -2.51 0.62
CA ALA A 84 13.18 -2.52 -0.29
C ALA A 84 12.18 -3.61 0.10
N GLY A 85 10.90 -3.28 0.02
CA GLY A 85 9.82 -4.14 0.46
C GLY A 85 8.63 -4.10 -0.48
N PHE A 86 8.00 -5.26 -0.59
CA PHE A 86 6.76 -5.46 -1.31
C PHE A 86 5.79 -6.25 -0.43
N LEU A 87 4.60 -5.70 -0.24
CA LEU A 87 3.50 -6.30 0.49
C LEU A 87 2.27 -6.38 -0.42
N TYR A 88 1.69 -7.58 -0.51
CA TYR A 88 0.45 -7.84 -1.22
C TYR A 88 -0.56 -8.46 -0.26
N LEU A 89 -1.79 -7.93 -0.26
CA LEU A 89 -2.84 -8.26 0.71
C LEU A 89 -2.41 -8.15 2.18
N PRO A 90 -1.60 -7.15 2.60
CA PRO A 90 -1.12 -7.15 3.97
C PRO A 90 -2.23 -6.91 4.98
N ASN A 91 -2.00 -7.38 6.21
CA ASN A 91 -2.81 -7.02 7.37
C ASN A 91 -2.23 -5.76 8.07
N PHE A 92 -3.04 -5.14 8.90
CA PHE A 92 -2.71 -3.90 9.60
C PHE A 92 -1.42 -3.95 10.41
N HIS A 93 -1.31 -4.98 11.25
CA HIS A 93 -0.18 -5.12 12.15
C HIS A 93 1.13 -5.35 11.39
N ALA A 94 1.08 -6.10 10.29
CA ALA A 94 2.23 -6.29 9.41
C ALA A 94 2.69 -4.94 8.83
N VAL A 95 1.77 -4.12 8.31
CA VAL A 95 2.12 -2.80 7.78
C VAL A 95 2.75 -1.93 8.87
N LEU A 96 2.12 -1.79 10.03
CA LEU A 96 2.66 -0.94 11.10
C LEU A 96 4.04 -1.38 11.58
N ASN A 97 4.27 -2.69 11.78
CA ASN A 97 5.56 -3.19 12.24
C ASN A 97 6.66 -2.91 11.21
N ILE A 98 6.36 -3.10 9.92
CA ILE A 98 7.32 -2.82 8.85
C ILE A 98 7.62 -1.33 8.76
N LEU A 99 6.61 -0.46 8.89
CA LEU A 99 6.83 0.98 8.91
C LEU A 99 7.76 1.41 10.07
N LYS A 100 7.56 0.82 11.27
CA LYS A 100 8.45 1.06 12.41
C LYS A 100 9.90 0.67 12.10
N ASP A 101 10.11 -0.48 11.47
CA ASP A 101 11.45 -0.94 11.09
C ASP A 101 12.10 0.01 10.09
N TYR A 102 11.34 0.50 9.09
CA TYR A 102 11.82 1.46 8.09
C TYR A 102 12.19 2.80 8.73
N PHE A 103 11.32 3.35 9.58
CA PHE A 103 11.56 4.63 10.25
C PHE A 103 12.73 4.60 11.25
N ASN A 104 13.08 3.41 11.75
CA ASN A 104 14.27 3.20 12.58
C ASN A 104 15.57 2.99 11.78
N SER A 105 15.47 2.54 10.52
CA SER A 105 16.64 2.04 9.77
C SER A 105 17.03 2.91 8.57
N CYS A 106 16.11 3.74 8.08
CA CYS A 106 16.28 4.53 6.86
C CYS A 106 16.05 6.03 7.15
N TYR A 107 16.92 6.86 6.57
CA TYR A 107 16.81 8.32 6.62
C TYR A 107 15.82 8.85 5.58
N HIS A 108 15.69 8.15 4.45
CA HIS A 108 14.77 8.54 3.39
C HIS A 108 13.85 7.39 3.05
N VAL A 109 12.55 7.58 3.23
CA VAL A 109 11.57 6.52 3.02
C VAL A 109 10.54 6.95 1.98
N SER A 110 10.32 6.11 0.98
CA SER A 110 9.22 6.25 0.02
C SER A 110 8.23 5.10 0.20
N ILE A 111 6.96 5.43 0.42
CA ILE A 111 5.88 4.47 0.62
C ILE A 111 4.88 4.64 -0.52
N ILE A 112 4.68 3.58 -1.29
CA ILE A 112 3.73 3.53 -2.39
C ILE A 112 2.52 2.71 -1.95
N PHE A 113 1.34 3.33 -2.01
CA PHE A 113 0.07 2.63 -1.82
C PHE A 113 -0.61 2.44 -3.17
N CYS A 114 -1.00 1.21 -3.50
CA CYS A 114 -1.76 0.88 -4.69
C CYS A 114 -2.91 -0.06 -4.31
N GLY A 115 -4.13 0.45 -4.30
CA GLY A 115 -5.28 -0.30 -3.81
C GLY A 115 -6.45 0.61 -3.49
N GLN A 116 -7.51 0.04 -2.94
CA GLN A 116 -8.72 0.78 -2.65
C GLN A 116 -8.50 1.79 -1.52
N GLN A 117 -8.97 3.02 -1.76
CA GLN A 117 -9.00 4.08 -0.77
C GLN A 117 -10.45 4.51 -0.53
N ILE A 118 -10.72 5.01 0.67
CA ILE A 118 -12.03 5.55 1.03
C ILE A 118 -12.04 7.04 0.69
N ASP A 119 -12.76 7.45 -0.36
CA ASP A 119 -12.76 8.82 -0.89
C ASP A 119 -13.02 9.92 0.16
N SER A 120 -13.87 9.65 1.15
CA SER A 120 -14.23 10.64 2.19
C SER A 120 -13.04 11.07 3.06
N ASN A 121 -12.09 10.17 3.30
CA ASN A 121 -11.00 10.38 4.25
C ASN A 121 -9.62 9.95 3.72
N GLY A 122 -9.55 9.36 2.53
CA GLY A 122 -8.36 8.82 1.87
C GLY A 122 -7.78 7.58 2.53
N SER A 123 -8.46 6.98 3.51
CA SER A 123 -7.90 5.85 4.24
C SER A 123 -7.74 4.65 3.32
N PHE A 124 -6.63 3.94 3.46
CA PHE A 124 -6.27 2.83 2.60
C PHE A 124 -6.83 1.52 3.16
N ILE A 125 -7.52 0.74 2.33
CA ILE A 125 -8.14 -0.52 2.75
C ILE A 125 -7.09 -1.63 2.72
N LEU A 126 -6.91 -2.30 3.86
CA LEU A 126 -6.07 -3.50 4.03
C LEU A 126 -6.94 -4.75 4.11
N SER A 127 -6.32 -5.93 4.16
CA SER A 127 -7.05 -7.20 4.19
C SER A 127 -7.96 -7.38 5.42
N ASP A 128 -7.60 -6.78 6.56
CA ASP A 128 -8.29 -6.96 7.85
C ASP A 128 -8.80 -5.65 8.47
N SER A 129 -8.38 -4.50 7.97
CA SER A 129 -8.76 -3.19 8.52
C SER A 129 -8.47 -2.04 7.55
N VAL A 130 -8.44 -0.81 8.06
CA VAL A 130 -8.20 0.40 7.28
C VAL A 130 -7.03 1.17 7.89
N LEU A 131 -6.08 1.58 7.05
CA LEU A 131 -4.96 2.43 7.42
C LEU A 131 -5.31 3.91 7.18
N THR A 132 -5.41 4.67 8.26
CA THR A 132 -5.74 6.11 8.25
C THR A 132 -4.49 6.98 8.43
N SER A 133 -4.64 8.28 8.19
CA SER A 133 -3.59 9.25 8.53
C SER A 133 -3.27 9.28 10.02
N ASP A 134 -4.26 9.09 10.89
CA ASP A 134 -4.06 9.15 12.34
C ASP A 134 -3.14 8.03 12.84
N HIS A 135 -3.17 6.86 12.19
CA HIS A 135 -2.22 5.79 12.49
C HIS A 135 -0.78 6.21 12.22
N PHE A 136 -0.52 7.01 11.16
CA PHE A 136 0.80 7.57 10.92
C PHE A 136 1.19 8.57 11.99
N SER A 137 0.31 9.50 12.37
CA SER A 137 0.57 10.45 13.45
C SER A 137 0.95 9.74 14.76
N ASN A 138 0.21 8.69 15.12
CA ASN A 138 0.46 7.92 16.34
C ASN A 138 1.83 7.23 16.31
N LEU A 139 2.29 6.73 15.15
CA LEU A 139 3.63 6.15 15.04
C LEU A 139 4.72 7.14 15.48
N PHE A 140 4.62 8.40 15.03
CA PHE A 140 5.60 9.43 15.36
C PHE A 140 5.46 9.96 16.79
N GLU A 141 4.24 10.02 17.33
CA GLU A 141 3.99 10.41 18.73
C GLU A 141 4.53 9.37 19.71
N ASP A 142 4.37 8.09 19.39
CA ASP A 142 4.78 6.97 20.23
C ASP A 142 6.30 6.79 20.28
N ASN A 143 7.04 7.32 19.30
CA ASN A 143 8.48 7.07 19.21
C ASN A 143 9.30 8.25 18.71
N SER A 144 10.05 8.87 19.62
CA SER A 144 10.96 9.97 19.32
C SER A 144 12.32 9.52 18.74
N THR A 145 12.57 8.22 18.58
CA THR A 145 13.87 7.69 18.13
C THR A 145 13.99 7.47 16.63
N TYR A 146 12.95 7.77 15.86
CA TYR A 146 13.01 7.60 14.42
C TYR A 146 14.06 8.51 13.78
N ILE A 147 14.84 7.94 12.86
CA ILE A 147 15.95 8.62 12.19
C ILE A 147 15.54 9.21 10.84
N ILE A 148 14.30 8.99 10.42
CA ILE A 148 13.78 9.46 9.13
C ILE A 148 13.83 10.99 9.04
N GLU A 149 14.42 11.48 7.95
CA GLU A 149 14.50 12.90 7.63
C GLU A 149 13.52 13.29 6.52
N ASP A 150 13.41 12.43 5.49
CA ASP A 150 12.52 12.63 4.35
C ASP A 150 11.53 11.47 4.23
N LEU A 151 10.24 11.78 4.24
CA LEU A 151 9.17 10.83 3.98
C LEU A 151 8.40 11.22 2.73
N GLN A 152 8.37 10.34 1.74
CA GLN A 152 7.53 10.43 0.56
C GLN A 152 6.39 9.42 0.68
N ILE A 153 5.14 9.87 0.56
CA ILE A 153 3.96 8.99 0.51
C ILE A 153 3.28 9.20 -0.84
N ILE A 154 3.15 8.12 -1.61
CA ILE A 154 2.58 8.15 -2.95
C ILE A 154 1.21 7.46 -2.89
N LEU A 155 0.15 8.21 -3.22
CA LEU A 155 -1.24 7.78 -3.10
C LEU A 155 -1.98 7.95 -4.45
N PRO A 156 -2.94 7.06 -4.79
CA PRO A 156 -3.81 7.21 -5.96
C PRO A 156 -4.53 8.56 -6.02
N PHE A 157 -5.04 9.04 -4.88
CA PHE A 157 -5.54 10.40 -4.70
C PHE A 157 -5.21 10.93 -3.31
N ILE A 158 -5.14 12.26 -3.16
CA ILE A 158 -4.90 12.91 -1.87
C ILE A 158 -6.21 13.38 -1.24
N SER A 159 -6.49 12.92 -0.02
CA SER A 159 -7.58 13.48 0.81
C SER A 159 -7.12 14.64 1.69
N HIS A 160 -8.06 15.45 2.16
CA HIS A 160 -7.78 16.50 3.14
C HIS A 160 -7.16 15.98 4.44
N GLN A 161 -7.39 14.72 4.83
CA GLN A 161 -6.83 14.16 6.06
C GLN A 161 -5.33 13.87 5.91
N TRP A 162 -4.90 13.33 4.78
CA TRP A 162 -3.48 13.14 4.48
C TRP A 162 -2.73 14.48 4.42
N ILE A 163 -3.37 15.55 3.92
CA ILE A 163 -2.78 16.90 3.95
C ILE A 163 -2.58 17.41 5.39
N ARG A 164 -3.35 16.93 6.37
CA ARG A 164 -3.11 17.31 7.78
C ARG A 164 -1.82 16.71 8.32
N LEU A 165 -1.39 15.53 7.86
CA LEU A 165 -0.08 14.97 8.20
C LEU A 165 1.06 15.91 7.78
N LEU A 166 0.96 16.55 6.61
CA LEU A 166 1.95 17.54 6.14
C LEU A 166 2.15 18.72 7.10
N LYS A 167 1.15 19.01 7.94
CA LYS A 167 1.21 20.15 8.89
C LYS A 167 1.81 19.75 10.24
N GLN A 168 2.10 18.47 10.46
CA GLN A 168 2.67 17.99 11.70
C GLN A 168 4.20 18.15 11.67
N LYS A 169 4.78 18.65 12.78
CA LYS A 169 6.19 19.03 12.87
C LYS A 169 7.15 17.85 13.13
N TYR A 170 6.72 16.62 12.88
CA TYR A 170 7.48 15.43 13.27
C TYR A 170 8.70 15.18 12.36
N LEU A 171 8.64 15.62 11.11
CA LEU A 171 9.68 15.36 10.10
C LEU A 171 10.17 16.65 9.45
N LYS A 172 11.43 16.64 8.98
CA LYS A 172 12.03 17.78 8.27
C LYS A 172 11.31 18.01 6.95
N ASN A 173 11.12 16.94 6.18
CA ASN A 173 10.41 17.00 4.90
C ASN A 173 9.39 15.85 4.80
N ILE A 174 8.12 16.20 4.58
CA ILE A 174 7.08 15.24 4.19
C ILE A 174 6.56 15.67 2.82
N GLN A 175 6.59 14.75 1.87
CA GLN A 175 6.01 14.92 0.55
C GLN A 175 4.88 13.90 0.38
N ILE A 176 3.73 14.37 -0.08
CA ILE A 176 2.63 13.50 -0.48
C ILE A 176 2.35 13.76 -1.95
N ASP A 177 2.57 12.74 -2.77
CA ASP A 177 2.39 12.83 -4.22
C ASP A 177 1.04 12.27 -4.64
N ASP A 178 0.39 13.02 -5.53
CA ASP A 178 -0.93 12.72 -6.08
C ASP A 178 -0.77 12.11 -7.47
N LEU A 179 -1.10 10.81 -7.60
CA LEU A 179 -1.04 10.11 -8.89
C LEU A 179 -2.13 10.57 -9.87
N SER A 180 -3.07 11.42 -9.45
CA SER A 180 -4.01 12.06 -10.35
C SER A 180 -3.35 13.07 -11.31
N LYS A 181 -2.11 13.50 -11.04
CA LYS A 181 -1.39 14.54 -11.81
C LYS A 181 -0.49 13.94 -12.91
N GLU A 182 0.05 14.82 -13.75
CA GLU A 182 0.96 14.46 -14.86
C GLU A 182 2.31 13.93 -14.34
N ILE A 183 2.93 13.04 -15.11
CA ILE A 183 4.07 12.20 -14.72
C ILE A 183 5.29 12.57 -15.55
N ASN A 184 6.47 12.32 -14.99
CA ASN A 184 7.72 12.28 -15.75
C ASN A 184 7.80 10.98 -16.59
N GLU A 185 7.63 11.07 -17.92
CA GLU A 185 7.57 9.90 -18.81
C GLU A 185 8.91 9.15 -18.95
N GLU A 186 10.04 9.79 -18.64
CA GLU A 186 11.38 9.26 -18.87
C GLU A 186 11.89 8.32 -17.76
N ASN A 187 11.18 8.23 -16.63
CA ASN A 187 11.62 7.41 -15.50
C ASN A 187 11.37 5.90 -15.74
N SER A 188 12.41 5.09 -15.52
CA SER A 188 12.38 3.63 -15.69
C SER A 188 12.47 2.80 -14.39
N PHE A 189 12.45 3.43 -13.22
CA PHE A 189 12.64 2.73 -11.95
C PHE A 189 11.60 1.64 -11.73
N GLY A 190 12.04 0.45 -11.34
CA GLY A 190 11.13 -0.64 -11.01
C GLY A 190 10.37 -1.25 -12.20
N ASN A 191 10.72 -0.91 -13.45
CA ASN A 191 10.03 -1.41 -14.64
C ASN A 191 10.04 -2.95 -14.72
N ILE A 192 11.14 -3.61 -14.34
CA ILE A 192 11.23 -5.07 -14.35
C ILE A 192 10.27 -5.69 -13.32
N PHE A 193 10.21 -5.09 -12.12
CA PHE A 193 9.23 -5.47 -11.10
C PHE A 193 7.80 -5.35 -11.62
N TYR A 194 7.47 -4.19 -12.21
CA TYR A 194 6.14 -3.88 -12.73
C TYR A 194 5.67 -4.89 -13.77
N GLU A 195 6.50 -5.17 -14.79
CA GLU A 195 6.19 -6.13 -15.84
C GLU A 195 5.96 -7.54 -15.29
N ARG A 196 6.80 -7.98 -14.34
CA ARG A 196 6.65 -9.29 -13.69
C ARG A 196 5.35 -9.38 -12.89
N LEU A 197 5.04 -8.34 -12.12
CA LEU A 197 3.82 -8.31 -11.31
C LEU A 197 2.56 -8.39 -12.18
N ILE A 198 2.51 -7.60 -13.25
CA ILE A 198 1.38 -7.64 -14.20
C ILE A 198 1.23 -9.02 -14.81
N GLN A 199 2.32 -9.64 -15.24
CA GLN A 199 2.26 -10.99 -15.82
C GLN A 199 1.66 -12.00 -14.84
N ILE A 200 1.99 -11.91 -13.55
CA ILE A 200 1.47 -12.81 -12.52
C ILE A 200 -0.01 -12.50 -12.24
N LEU A 201 -0.36 -11.23 -12.03
CA LEU A 201 -1.73 -10.80 -11.72
C LEU A 201 -2.70 -10.96 -12.91
N ASN A 202 -2.21 -10.94 -14.16
CA ASN A 202 -3.03 -11.23 -15.34
C ASN A 202 -3.26 -12.72 -15.60
N LYS A 203 -2.33 -13.60 -15.18
CA LYS A 203 -2.51 -15.06 -15.31
C LYS A 203 -3.70 -15.56 -14.50
N ASN A 204 -3.96 -14.92 -13.37
CA ASN A 204 -5.06 -15.26 -12.48
C ASN A 204 -6.21 -14.30 -12.78
N THR A 205 -7.07 -14.67 -13.73
CA THR A 205 -8.28 -13.90 -14.02
C THR A 205 -9.13 -13.85 -12.75
N ILE A 206 -9.22 -12.67 -12.15
CA ILE A 206 -10.06 -12.44 -10.98
C ILE A 206 -11.49 -12.30 -11.50
N ASN A 207 -12.16 -13.43 -11.69
CA ASN A 207 -13.60 -13.50 -11.93
C ASN A 207 -14.32 -13.25 -10.60
N PHE A 208 -14.18 -12.03 -10.07
CA PHE A 208 -15.00 -11.57 -8.96
C PHE A 208 -16.33 -11.10 -9.54
N ASP A 209 -17.18 -12.07 -9.79
CA ASP A 209 -18.58 -11.77 -9.96
C ASP A 209 -19.20 -11.77 -8.57
N ILE A 210 -19.52 -10.58 -8.05
CA ILE A 210 -20.19 -10.43 -6.76
C ILE A 210 -21.50 -11.22 -6.74
N TYR A 211 -22.14 -11.44 -7.90
CA TYR A 211 -23.33 -12.28 -8.03
C TYR A 211 -23.03 -13.78 -7.83
N ASN A 212 -21.81 -14.22 -8.10
CA ASN A 212 -21.37 -15.60 -7.85
C ASN A 212 -20.95 -15.84 -6.38
N LYS A 213 -20.57 -14.78 -5.64
CA LYS A 213 -20.25 -14.87 -4.20
C LYS A 213 -21.44 -14.56 -3.29
N LEU A 214 -22.30 -13.62 -3.67
CA LEU A 214 -23.54 -13.26 -2.96
C LEU A 214 -24.74 -13.93 -3.63
N ILE A 215 -24.72 -15.27 -3.70
CA ILE A 215 -25.85 -16.04 -4.24
C ILE A 215 -27.04 -15.84 -3.30
N PRO A 216 -28.16 -15.23 -3.74
CA PRO A 216 -29.35 -15.10 -2.91
C PRO A 216 -29.85 -16.50 -2.51
N ARG A 217 -30.01 -16.74 -1.21
CA ARG A 217 -30.63 -17.97 -0.68
C ARG A 217 -32.02 -17.65 -0.16
N ASP A 218 -33.02 -18.37 -0.65
CA ASP A 218 -34.37 -18.36 -0.07
C ASP A 218 -34.33 -19.12 1.27
N SER A 219 -34.00 -18.42 2.36
CA SER A 219 -34.09 -18.98 3.71
C SER A 219 -35.32 -18.43 4.41
N SER A 220 -36.36 -19.27 4.53
CA SER A 220 -37.49 -18.99 5.41
C SER A 220 -37.21 -19.61 6.77
N GLY A 221 -36.91 -18.76 7.75
CA GLY A 221 -36.83 -19.15 9.16
C GLY A 221 -35.69 -20.10 9.50
N THR A 222 -34.49 -19.55 9.67
CA THR A 222 -33.59 -19.69 10.84
C THR A 222 -32.27 -19.01 10.44
N ILE A 223 -31.79 -18.05 11.24
CA ILE A 223 -30.47 -17.43 11.00
C ILE A 223 -29.42 -18.51 11.32
N ALA A 224 -28.66 -18.91 10.30
CA ALA A 224 -27.58 -19.88 10.42
C ALA A 224 -26.25 -19.14 10.61
N PHE A 225 -25.56 -19.46 11.70
CA PHE A 225 -24.31 -18.80 12.14
C PHE A 225 -23.05 -19.59 11.76
N ASP A 226 -23.20 -20.56 10.87
CA ASP A 226 -22.19 -21.53 10.45
C ASP A 226 -21.32 -21.03 9.28
N GLU A 227 -21.81 -20.06 8.50
CA GLU A 227 -21.09 -19.44 7.38
C GLU A 227 -21.19 -17.90 7.45
N PRO A 228 -20.25 -17.14 6.83
CA PRO A 228 -20.34 -15.69 6.74
C PRO A 228 -21.53 -15.28 5.84
N ASN A 229 -22.68 -15.01 6.46
CA ASN A 229 -23.91 -14.64 5.77
C ASN A 229 -24.21 -13.15 5.92
N LEU A 230 -24.61 -12.50 4.82
CA LEU A 230 -25.16 -11.14 4.82
C LEU A 230 -26.69 -11.22 4.85
N TYR A 231 -27.30 -10.76 5.94
CA TYR A 231 -28.75 -10.69 6.07
C TYR A 231 -29.23 -9.28 5.76
N ILE A 232 -30.06 -9.17 4.71
CA ILE A 232 -30.79 -7.94 4.37
C ILE A 232 -32.23 -8.15 4.83
N LEU A 233 -32.59 -7.54 5.96
CA LEU A 233 -33.96 -7.58 6.49
C LEU A 233 -34.71 -6.33 6.01
N TYR A 234 -35.70 -6.53 5.16
CA TYR A 234 -36.58 -5.46 4.72
C TYR A 234 -37.59 -5.13 5.83
N GLY A 235 -37.53 -3.91 6.35
CA GLY A 235 -38.54 -3.33 7.24
C GLY A 235 -39.74 -2.79 6.47
N GLN A 236 -40.86 -2.58 7.16
CA GLN A 236 -41.93 -1.76 6.60
C GLN A 236 -41.44 -0.30 6.54
N GLN A 237 -41.74 0.41 5.45
CA GLN A 237 -41.32 1.80 5.13
C GLN A 237 -39.96 1.97 4.42
N GLY A 238 -39.39 0.90 3.84
CA GLY A 238 -38.19 1.03 3.00
C GLY A 238 -36.87 1.13 3.78
N GLU A 239 -36.92 0.92 5.09
CA GLU A 239 -35.74 0.75 5.92
C GLU A 239 -35.22 -0.69 5.75
N ALA A 240 -33.92 -0.84 5.51
CA ALA A 240 -33.25 -2.14 5.49
C ALA A 240 -32.28 -2.22 6.67
N SER A 241 -32.37 -3.28 7.46
CA SER A 241 -31.37 -3.57 8.49
C SER A 241 -30.36 -4.57 7.96
N LEU A 242 -29.08 -4.19 8.02
CA LEU A 242 -27.96 -5.02 7.59
C LEU A 242 -27.35 -5.71 8.81
N PHE A 243 -27.38 -7.03 8.82
CA PHE A 243 -26.68 -7.83 9.82
C PHE A 243 -25.66 -8.70 9.10
N GLY A 244 -24.44 -8.72 9.60
CA GLY A 244 -23.56 -9.84 9.35
C GLY A 244 -22.98 -10.34 10.66
N ILE A 245 -22.55 -11.58 10.63
CA ILE A 245 -21.98 -12.27 11.77
C ILE A 245 -20.53 -12.60 11.40
N ARG A 246 -19.59 -12.18 12.27
CA ARG A 246 -18.14 -12.43 12.27
C ARG A 246 -17.46 -12.62 10.90
N GLY A 247 -16.62 -11.66 10.51
CA GLY A 247 -15.64 -11.84 9.42
C GLY A 247 -16.08 -11.35 8.04
N PHE A 248 -17.07 -10.45 7.96
CA PHE A 248 -17.45 -9.79 6.70
C PHE A 248 -17.02 -8.32 6.75
N VAL A 249 -16.41 -7.85 5.66
CA VAL A 249 -16.21 -6.43 5.37
C VAL A 249 -17.42 -5.97 4.58
N VAL A 250 -18.17 -5.00 5.10
CA VAL A 250 -19.25 -4.36 4.37
C VAL A 250 -18.67 -3.23 3.53
N LEU A 251 -18.64 -3.41 2.22
CA LEU A 251 -18.46 -2.31 1.27
C LEU A 251 -19.84 -1.72 0.96
N ILE A 252 -20.28 -0.74 1.76
CA ILE A 252 -21.40 0.13 1.36
C ILE A 252 -20.86 1.09 0.31
N ASN A 253 -21.35 0.97 -0.93
CA ASN A 253 -21.18 2.03 -1.91
C ASN A 253 -21.90 3.27 -1.39
N GLY A 254 -21.15 4.24 -0.87
CA GLY A 254 -21.67 5.51 -0.34
C GLY A 254 -22.23 6.46 -1.41
N GLY A 255 -22.40 5.99 -2.65
CA GLY A 255 -22.80 6.81 -3.77
C GLY A 255 -21.62 7.66 -4.25
N PHE A 256 -20.71 7.06 -5.01
CA PHE A 256 -19.80 7.83 -5.85
C PHE A 256 -20.36 7.92 -7.28
N ARG A 257 -20.30 9.14 -7.82
CA ARG A 257 -20.54 9.50 -9.20
C ARG A 257 -19.24 9.42 -9.99
#